data_AF-A0A7Z7CBJ6-F1
#
_entry.id   AF-A0A7Z7CBJ6-F1
#
_cell.length_a   1.000
_cell.length_b   1.000
_cell.length_c   1.000
_cell.angle_alpha   90.00
_cell.angle_beta   90.00
_cell.angle_gamma   90.00
#
_symmetry.space_group_name_H-M   'P 1'
#
loop_
_entity.id
_entity.type
_entity.pdbx_description
1 polymer ?
#
loop_
_entity_poly.entity_id
_entity_poly.type
_entity_poly.pdbx_seq_one_letter_code
_entity_poly.pdbx_strand_id
1 'polypeptide(L)'
;MSSVIILKKISNYSPEQTLENFKHAAQRANMYCFHLTVDHETDNNFQSAEGTLSEVDEETLSNTDDEETIRYFTFNVNKVVENSYDSFTWLTESTDYFWAADVVNINHEYKFIYRFVVEYFQDNTEDYLWFDDAEWYYTADDILILSQKPYNPKWCSEKIV
;
A
#
# COMPACT_ATOMS: atom_id res chain seq x y z
N MET A 1 11.82 -4.39 9.90
CA MET A 1 10.49 -4.68 9.34
C MET A 1 10.50 -4.09 7.96
N SER A 2 10.33 -4.87 6.90
CA SER A 2 10.24 -4.30 5.55
C SER A 2 8.82 -3.79 5.37
N SER A 3 8.62 -2.48 5.32
CA SER A 3 7.34 -1.90 4.90
C SER A 3 7.13 -2.15 3.41
N VAL A 4 5.87 -2.18 2.99
CA VAL A 4 5.49 -2.22 1.58
C VAL A 4 5.05 -0.82 1.19
N ILE A 5 5.72 -0.23 0.22
CA ILE A 5 5.58 1.19 -0.12
C ILE A 5 5.02 1.29 -1.54
N ILE A 6 3.99 2.12 -1.72
CA ILE A 6 3.45 2.44 -3.04
C ILE A 6 4.03 3.78 -3.48
N LEU A 7 4.79 3.75 -4.57
CA LEU A 7 5.35 4.93 -5.20
C LEU A 7 4.39 5.43 -6.28
N LYS A 8 4.04 6.71 -6.22
CA LYS A 8 3.16 7.36 -7.21
C LYS A 8 3.85 8.55 -7.85
N LYS A 9 3.43 8.89 -9.06
CA LYS A 9 3.89 10.10 -9.74
C LYS A 9 3.41 11.34 -9.01
N ILE A 10 4.30 12.30 -8.73
CA ILE A 10 3.97 13.56 -8.05
C ILE A 10 3.05 14.42 -8.92
N SER A 11 3.34 14.51 -10.22
CA SER A 11 2.65 15.39 -11.17
C SER A 11 1.12 15.24 -11.24
N ASN A 12 0.56 14.09 -10.87
CA ASN A 12 -0.89 13.83 -10.85
C ASN A 12 -1.38 13.24 -9.53
N TYR A 13 -0.62 13.42 -8.44
CA TYR A 13 -0.96 12.81 -7.17
C TYR A 13 -2.11 13.54 -6.46
N SER A 14 -3.09 12.76 -5.97
CA SER A 14 -4.07 13.21 -4.97
C SER A 14 -4.09 12.17 -3.84
N PRO A 15 -3.91 12.60 -2.58
CA PRO A 15 -4.06 11.72 -1.44
C PRO A 15 -5.48 11.16 -1.31
N GLU A 16 -6.50 11.98 -1.57
CA GLU A 16 -7.90 11.58 -1.51
C GLU A 16 -8.21 10.50 -2.54
N GLN A 17 -7.75 10.68 -3.78
CA GLN A 17 -7.91 9.64 -4.81
C GLN A 17 -7.16 8.36 -4.43
N THR A 18 -5.99 8.47 -3.81
CA THR A 18 -5.23 7.31 -3.34
C THR A 18 -5.99 6.56 -2.24
N LEU A 19 -6.61 7.28 -1.30
CA LEU A 19 -7.44 6.69 -0.27
C LEU A 19 -8.67 5.98 -0.84
N GLU A 20 -9.35 6.57 -1.83
CA GLU A 20 -10.47 5.92 -2.52
C GLU A 20 -10.01 4.66 -3.28
N ASN A 21 -8.84 4.71 -3.93
CA ASN A 21 -8.27 3.55 -4.61
C ASN A 21 -7.96 2.41 -3.62
N PHE A 22 -7.47 2.74 -2.41
CA PHE A 22 -7.28 1.77 -1.34
C PHE A 22 -8.60 1.13 -0.91
N LYS A 23 -9.65 1.91 -0.68
CA LYS A 23 -10.98 1.39 -0.32
C LYS A 23 -11.55 0.46 -1.39
N HIS A 24 -11.44 0.83 -2.66
CA HIS A 24 -11.93 0.00 -3.77
C HIS A 24 -11.13 -1.31 -3.89
N ALA A 25 -9.80 -1.24 -3.78
CA ALA A 25 -8.94 -2.42 -3.78
C ALA A 25 -9.24 -3.34 -2.59
N ALA A 26 -9.46 -2.78 -1.40
CA ALA A 26 -9.90 -3.50 -0.20
C ALA A 26 -11.16 -4.31 -0.46
N GLN A 27 -12.17 -3.65 -1.02
CA GLN A 27 -13.46 -4.25 -1.29
C GLN A 27 -13.34 -5.40 -2.30
N ARG A 28 -12.58 -5.21 -3.39
CA ARG A 28 -12.32 -6.29 -4.37
C ARG A 28 -11.54 -7.45 -3.75
N ALA A 29 -10.61 -7.14 -2.84
CA ALA A 29 -9.83 -8.14 -2.14
C ALA A 29 -10.64 -8.86 -1.05
N ASN A 30 -11.91 -8.52 -0.83
CA ASN A 30 -12.76 -8.98 0.28
C ASN A 30 -12.12 -8.71 1.65
N MET A 31 -11.74 -7.45 1.87
CA MET A 31 -11.19 -6.94 3.13
C MET A 31 -12.09 -5.83 3.68
N TYR A 32 -12.20 -5.78 5.01
CA TYR A 32 -12.82 -4.67 5.72
C TYR A 32 -11.82 -3.52 5.85
N CYS A 33 -12.30 -2.30 5.65
CA CYS A 33 -11.52 -1.09 5.82
C CYS A 33 -12.18 -0.19 6.88
N PHE A 34 -11.49 0.04 7.99
CA PHE A 34 -11.99 0.80 9.15
C PHE A 34 -10.85 1.54 9.86
N HIS A 35 -11.18 2.23 10.96
CA HIS A 35 -10.27 3.16 11.66
C HIS A 35 -9.64 4.19 10.72
N LEU A 36 -10.42 4.65 9.74
CA LEU A 36 -9.98 5.66 8.79
C LEU A 36 -9.93 7.02 9.47
N THR A 37 -8.72 7.53 9.67
CA THR A 37 -8.47 8.88 10.15
C THR A 37 -7.87 9.69 9.01
N VAL A 38 -8.42 10.88 8.77
CA VAL A 38 -7.87 11.84 7.79
C VAL A 38 -7.51 13.10 8.54
N ASP A 39 -6.22 13.43 8.52
CA ASP A 39 -5.69 14.64 9.11
C ASP A 39 -5.61 15.75 8.07
N HIS A 40 -5.98 16.95 8.51
CA HIS A 40 -5.93 18.15 7.69
C HIS A 40 -5.02 19.20 8.33
N GLU A 41 -4.38 20.00 7.49
CA GLU A 41 -3.69 21.22 7.91
C GLU A 41 -4.68 22.29 8.38
N THR A 42 -4.17 23.38 8.97
CA THR A 42 -4.99 24.48 9.51
C THR A 42 -5.86 25.18 8.46
N ASP A 43 -5.47 25.10 7.18
CA ASP A 43 -6.21 25.61 6.03
C ASP A 43 -7.14 24.57 5.39
N ASN A 44 -7.34 23.43 6.07
CA ASN A 44 -8.19 22.31 5.65
C ASN A 44 -7.64 21.49 4.46
N ASN A 45 -6.37 21.66 4.09
CA ASN A 45 -5.70 20.81 3.10
C ASN A 45 -5.34 19.43 3.68
N PHE A 46 -5.36 18.38 2.86
CA PHE A 46 -4.99 17.03 3.29
C PHE A 46 -3.55 16.97 3.78
N GLN A 47 -3.34 16.41 4.98
CA GLN A 47 -2.03 16.19 5.55
C GLN A 47 -1.60 14.73 5.41
N SER A 48 -2.42 13.84 5.95
CA SER A 48 -2.18 12.40 5.98
C SER A 48 -3.51 11.67 6.17
N ALA A 49 -3.55 10.40 5.80
CA ALA A 49 -4.60 9.52 6.27
C ALA A 49 -3.99 8.20 6.73
N GLU A 50 -4.63 7.58 7.70
CA GLU A 50 -4.30 6.25 8.16
C GLU A 50 -5.55 5.37 8.19
N GLY A 51 -5.35 4.06 8.11
CA GLY A 51 -6.45 3.11 8.23
C GLY A 51 -5.99 1.68 8.43
N THR A 52 -6.97 0.81 8.72
CA THR A 52 -6.76 -0.62 8.91
C THR A 52 -7.48 -1.40 7.82
N LEU A 53 -6.81 -2.40 7.26
CA LEU A 53 -7.35 -3.42 6.38
C LEU A 53 -7.32 -4.77 7.11
N SER A 54 -8.47 -5.43 7.22
CA SER A 54 -8.63 -6.66 8.00
C SER A 54 -9.48 -7.69 7.27
N GLU A 55 -9.26 -8.97 7.56
CA GLU A 55 -10.11 -10.05 7.04
C GLU A 55 -11.48 -10.15 7.72
N VAL A 56 -11.63 -9.55 8.91
CA VAL A 56 -12.89 -9.45 9.67
C VAL A 56 -13.26 -7.99 9.92
N ASP A 57 -14.52 -7.73 10.27
CA ASP A 57 -15.00 -6.39 10.63
C ASP A 57 -14.40 -5.86 11.95
N GLU A 58 -14.63 -4.56 12.20
CA GLU A 58 -14.12 -3.83 13.37
C GLU A 58 -14.60 -4.42 14.70
N GLU A 59 -15.86 -4.85 14.78
CA GLU A 59 -16.44 -5.44 15.98
C GLU A 59 -15.77 -6.79 16.30
N THR A 60 -15.57 -7.63 15.28
CA THR A 60 -14.92 -8.94 15.44
C THR A 60 -13.45 -8.78 15.83
N LEU A 61 -12.74 -7.84 15.21
CA LEU A 61 -11.34 -7.55 15.56
C LEU A 61 -11.22 -7.09 17.01
N SER A 62 -12.06 -6.15 17.45
CA SER A 62 -11.99 -5.57 18.80
C SER A 62 -12.37 -6.53 19.93
N ASN A 63 -13.16 -7.56 19.63
CA ASN A 63 -13.66 -8.54 20.61
C ASN A 63 -12.87 -9.85 20.62
N THR A 64 -11.80 -9.96 19.81
CA THR A 64 -10.98 -11.17 19.75
C THR A 64 -9.84 -11.09 20.76
N ASP A 65 -9.78 -12.05 21.68
CA ASP A 65 -8.69 -12.17 22.66
C ASP A 65 -7.37 -12.71 22.05
N ASP A 66 -7.40 -13.11 20.77
CA ASP A 66 -6.29 -13.74 20.03
C ASP A 66 -6.00 -12.98 18.72
N GLU A 67 -5.52 -11.74 18.85
CA GLU A 67 -5.13 -10.86 17.73
C GLU A 67 -4.11 -11.52 16.77
N GLU A 68 -3.36 -12.53 17.23
CA GLU A 68 -2.35 -13.23 16.42
C GLU A 68 -2.98 -14.12 15.33
N THR A 69 -4.27 -14.45 15.44
CA THR A 69 -4.97 -15.30 14.45
C THR A 69 -5.66 -14.52 13.33
N ILE A 70 -5.90 -13.22 13.55
CA ILE A 70 -6.58 -12.35 12.59
C ILE A 70 -5.55 -11.66 11.71
N ARG A 71 -5.74 -11.77 10.40
CA ARG A 71 -4.90 -11.10 9.41
C ARG A 71 -5.40 -9.68 9.18
N TYR A 72 -4.56 -8.74 9.55
CA TYR A 72 -4.75 -7.32 9.26
C TYR A 72 -3.41 -6.65 8.95
N PHE A 73 -3.48 -5.47 8.34
CA PHE A 73 -2.38 -4.53 8.24
C PHE A 73 -2.92 -3.11 8.33
N THR A 74 -2.06 -2.16 8.67
CA THR A 74 -2.41 -0.75 8.62
C THR A 74 -1.71 -0.08 7.45
N PHE A 75 -2.24 1.06 7.04
CA PHE A 75 -1.64 1.84 5.98
C PHE A 75 -1.67 3.32 6.31
N ASN A 76 -0.74 4.06 5.71
CA ASN A 76 -0.69 5.50 5.72
C ASN A 76 -0.70 6.01 4.28
N VAL A 77 -1.39 7.13 4.04
CA VAL A 77 -1.37 7.88 2.78
C VAL A 77 -0.80 9.26 3.08
N ASN A 78 0.24 9.64 2.35
CA ASN A 78 1.06 10.81 2.64
C ASN A 78 0.86 11.91 1.61
N LYS A 79 0.74 13.17 2.04
CA LYS A 79 0.86 14.28 1.09
C LYS A 79 2.28 14.39 0.51
N VAL A 80 2.39 15.03 -0.65
CA VAL A 80 3.69 15.44 -1.20
C VAL A 80 4.26 16.55 -0.32
N VAL A 81 5.53 16.42 0.07
CA VAL A 81 6.30 17.46 0.78
C VAL A 81 7.56 17.79 -0.01
N GLU A 82 8.28 18.87 0.36
CA GLU A 82 9.48 19.30 -0.36
C GLU A 82 10.53 18.19 -0.49
N ASN A 83 10.71 17.38 0.56
CA ASN A 83 11.64 16.26 0.56
C ASN A 83 11.15 15.03 -0.25
N SER A 84 9.94 15.07 -0.83
CA SER A 84 9.38 14.02 -1.68
C SER A 84 9.92 14.03 -3.10
N TYR A 85 10.45 15.17 -3.55
CA TYR A 85 11.09 15.26 -4.86
C TYR A 85 12.44 14.56 -4.82
N ASP A 86 12.77 13.84 -5.90
CA ASP A 86 14.02 13.10 -6.10
C ASP A 86 14.29 11.91 -5.14
N SER A 87 13.38 11.63 -4.20
CA SER A 87 13.61 10.62 -3.13
C SER A 87 13.81 9.20 -3.65
N PHE A 88 13.23 8.90 -4.82
CA PHE A 88 13.33 7.58 -5.48
C PHE A 88 13.97 7.65 -6.87
N THR A 89 14.70 8.71 -7.20
CA THR A 89 15.39 8.80 -8.50
C THR A 89 16.45 7.73 -8.68
N TRP A 90 17.12 7.35 -7.59
CA TRP A 90 18.09 6.26 -7.59
C TRP A 90 17.48 4.89 -7.96
N LEU A 91 16.17 4.72 -7.76
CA LEU A 91 15.43 3.47 -7.98
C LEU A 91 14.66 3.48 -9.31
N THR A 92 13.96 4.58 -9.58
CA THR A 92 13.02 4.72 -10.71
C THR A 92 13.61 5.39 -11.93
N GLU A 93 14.83 5.94 -11.81
CA GLU A 93 15.47 6.81 -12.81
C GLU A 93 14.62 8.06 -13.16
N SER A 94 13.65 8.40 -12.30
CA SER A 94 12.73 9.52 -12.44
C SER A 94 12.70 10.36 -11.16
N THR A 95 12.59 11.67 -11.33
CA THR A 95 12.46 12.65 -10.23
C THR A 95 11.02 12.81 -9.76
N ASP A 96 10.07 12.20 -10.46
CA ASP A 96 8.64 12.41 -10.30
C ASP A 96 7.97 11.32 -9.45
N TYR A 97 8.69 10.43 -8.76
CA TYR A 97 8.08 9.41 -7.88
C TYR A 97 8.45 9.61 -6.41
N PHE A 98 7.47 9.41 -5.53
CA PHE A 98 7.63 9.55 -4.07
C PHE A 98 6.81 8.50 -3.29
N TRP A 99 7.06 8.37 -1.98
CA TRP A 99 6.40 7.40 -1.09
C TRP A 99 4.96 7.87 -0.75
N ALA A 100 4.03 7.59 -1.66
CA ALA A 100 2.66 8.07 -1.51
C ALA A 100 1.85 7.31 -0.45
N ALA A 101 2.15 6.04 -0.25
CA ALA A 101 1.52 5.23 0.78
C ALA A 101 2.45 4.16 1.35
N ASP A 102 2.29 3.89 2.63
CA ASP A 102 3.02 2.87 3.37
C ASP A 102 2.04 1.83 3.90
N VAL A 103 2.29 0.56 3.65
CA VAL A 103 1.64 -0.57 4.30
C VAL A 103 2.57 -1.08 5.39
N VAL A 104 2.07 -1.05 6.63
CA VAL A 104 2.81 -1.32 7.85
C VAL A 104 2.05 -2.32 8.74
N ASN A 105 2.63 -2.67 9.89
CA ASN A 105 2.10 -3.71 10.78
C ASN A 105 1.86 -5.05 10.05
N ILE A 106 2.83 -5.40 9.21
CA ILE A 106 2.81 -6.63 8.42
C ILE A 106 3.17 -7.79 9.34
N ASN A 107 2.19 -8.45 9.94
CA ASN A 107 2.39 -9.60 10.81
C ASN A 107 2.82 -10.87 10.01
N HIS A 108 3.85 -10.78 9.18
CA HIS A 108 4.31 -11.82 8.25
C HIS A 108 3.25 -12.36 7.25
N GLU A 109 2.07 -11.74 7.19
CA GLU A 109 0.94 -12.12 6.34
C GLU A 109 1.07 -11.56 4.91
N TYR A 110 2.22 -11.76 4.29
CA TYR A 110 2.50 -11.27 2.93
C TYR A 110 1.52 -11.80 1.88
N LYS A 111 0.91 -12.97 2.11
CA LYS A 111 -0.14 -13.49 1.23
C LYS A 111 -1.42 -12.68 1.32
N PHE A 112 -1.75 -12.18 2.52
CA PHE A 112 -2.91 -11.33 2.73
C PHE A 112 -2.70 -9.98 2.03
N ILE A 113 -1.54 -9.34 2.24
CA ILE A 113 -1.16 -8.10 1.56
C ILE A 113 -1.10 -8.28 0.04
N TYR A 114 -0.55 -9.40 -0.43
CA TYR A 114 -0.48 -9.71 -1.86
C TYR A 114 -1.84 -9.66 -2.56
N ARG A 115 -2.90 -10.16 -1.90
CA ARG A 115 -4.27 -10.08 -2.44
C ARG A 115 -4.71 -8.63 -2.63
N PHE A 116 -4.48 -7.78 -1.63
CA PHE A 116 -4.79 -6.35 -1.73
C PHE A 116 -4.00 -5.69 -2.86
N VAL A 117 -2.68 -5.94 -2.90
CA VAL A 117 -1.76 -5.39 -3.92
C VAL A 117 -2.22 -5.75 -5.34
N VAL A 118 -2.57 -7.02 -5.59
CA VAL A 118 -3.07 -7.44 -6.92
C VAL A 118 -4.32 -6.66 -7.31
N GLU A 119 -5.28 -6.48 -6.41
CA GLU A 119 -6.50 -5.72 -6.68
C GLU A 119 -6.24 -4.21 -6.80
N TYR A 120 -5.25 -3.67 -6.09
CA TYR A 120 -4.84 -2.26 -6.19
C TYR A 120 -4.28 -1.95 -7.58
N PHE A 121 -3.35 -2.77 -8.07
CA PHE A 121 -2.66 -2.53 -9.34
C PHE A 121 -3.52 -2.78 -10.59
N GLN A 122 -4.75 -3.30 -10.45
CA GLN A 122 -5.68 -3.40 -11.59
C GLN A 122 -6.04 -2.03 -12.18
N ASP A 123 -6.18 -1.00 -11.34
CA ASP A 123 -6.56 0.35 -11.79
C ASP A 123 -5.43 1.38 -11.65
N ASN A 124 -4.35 1.03 -10.94
CA ASN A 124 -3.23 1.92 -10.63
C ASN A 124 -1.98 1.54 -11.44
N THR A 125 -2.11 1.57 -12.77
CA THR A 125 -1.11 0.98 -13.68
C THR A 125 0.22 1.74 -13.76
N GLU A 126 0.24 3.01 -13.34
CA GLU A 126 1.45 3.84 -13.34
C GLU A 126 2.22 3.81 -12.02
N ASP A 127 1.68 3.15 -11.00
CA ASP A 127 2.30 3.09 -9.68
C ASP A 127 3.38 2.01 -9.64
N TYR A 128 4.29 2.14 -8.67
CA TYR A 128 5.27 1.10 -8.34
C TYR A 128 5.07 0.59 -6.92
N LEU A 129 5.32 -0.70 -6.73
CA LEU A 129 5.43 -1.32 -5.41
C LEU A 129 6.90 -1.49 -5.06
N TRP A 130 7.31 -0.93 -3.94
CA TRP A 130 8.67 -1.04 -3.43
C TRP A 130 8.65 -1.67 -2.04
N PHE A 131 9.64 -2.50 -1.74
CA PHE A 131 9.85 -3.05 -0.41
C PHE A 131 11.02 -2.30 0.21
N ASP A 132 10.87 -1.87 1.46
CA ASP A 132 11.94 -1.16 2.14
C ASP A 132 13.26 -1.96 2.09
N ASP A 133 14.37 -1.26 1.85
CA ASP A 133 15.71 -1.79 1.56
C ASP A 133 15.90 -2.57 0.23
N ALA A 134 14.89 -2.69 -0.65
CA ALA A 134 15.05 -3.37 -1.93
C ALA A 134 15.76 -2.48 -2.97
N GLU A 135 16.71 -3.05 -3.71
CA GLU A 135 17.32 -2.40 -4.90
C GLU A 135 16.45 -2.54 -6.17
N TRP A 136 15.20 -2.96 -6.01
CA TRP A 136 14.27 -3.27 -7.10
C TRP A 136 12.83 -2.93 -6.68
N TYR A 137 11.95 -2.71 -7.66
CA TYR A 137 10.52 -2.47 -7.45
C TYR A 137 9.68 -3.34 -8.39
N TYR A 138 8.39 -3.50 -8.12
CA TYR A 138 7.41 -4.04 -9.06
C TYR A 138 6.62 -2.94 -9.76
N THR A 139 6.47 -3.07 -11.07
CA THR A 139 5.45 -2.36 -11.82
C THR A 139 4.09 -3.03 -11.63
N ALA A 140 3.02 -2.33 -12.01
CA ALA A 140 1.69 -2.93 -12.10
C ALA A 140 1.68 -4.20 -12.97
N ASP A 141 2.32 -4.15 -14.14
CA ASP A 141 2.43 -5.29 -15.05
C ASP A 141 3.11 -6.49 -14.39
N ASP A 142 4.19 -6.27 -13.64
CA ASP A 142 4.85 -7.36 -12.93
C ASP A 142 3.90 -8.02 -11.90
N ILE A 143 3.18 -7.21 -11.10
CA ILE A 143 2.22 -7.72 -10.11
C ILE A 143 1.11 -8.52 -10.79
N LEU A 144 0.58 -8.03 -11.91
CA LEU A 144 -0.47 -8.70 -12.66
C LEU A 144 0.01 -9.98 -13.35
N ILE A 145 1.28 -10.05 -13.78
CA ILE A 145 1.90 -11.29 -14.28
C ILE A 145 2.10 -12.28 -13.13
N LEU A 146 2.56 -11.82 -11.98
CA LEU A 146 2.71 -12.66 -10.79
C LEU A 146 1.38 -13.24 -10.33
N SER A 147 0.28 -12.48 -10.43
CA SER A 147 -1.05 -12.93 -10.00
C SER A 147 -1.59 -14.10 -10.83
N GLN A 148 -1.08 -14.29 -12.04
CA GLN A 148 -1.44 -15.41 -12.93
C GLN A 148 -0.70 -16.71 -12.60
N LYS A 149 0.32 -16.67 -11.74
CA LYS A 149 1.11 -17.83 -11.29
C LYS A 149 0.66 -18.23 -9.86
N PRO A 150 0.94 -19.48 -9.41
CA PRO A 150 0.75 -19.83 -8.00
C PRO A 150 1.51 -18.87 -7.07
N TYR A 151 0.90 -18.52 -5.94
CA TYR A 151 1.51 -17.61 -4.95
C TYR A 151 2.92 -18.06 -4.57
N ASN A 152 3.90 -17.18 -4.76
CA ASN A 152 5.28 -17.39 -4.36
C ASN A 152 5.59 -16.55 -3.12
N PRO A 153 5.85 -17.14 -1.94
CA PRO A 153 6.11 -16.40 -0.70
C PRO A 153 7.38 -15.54 -0.76
N LYS A 154 8.27 -15.75 -1.73
CA LYS A 154 9.49 -14.97 -1.89
C LYS A 154 9.28 -13.64 -2.63
N TRP A 155 8.08 -13.36 -3.13
CA TRP A 155 7.79 -12.15 -3.90
C TRP A 155 8.16 -10.86 -3.17
N CYS A 156 8.13 -10.88 -1.83
CA CYS A 156 8.49 -9.75 -0.98
C CYS A 156 9.99 -9.66 -0.61
N SER A 157 10.80 -10.68 -0.92
CA SER A 157 12.23 -10.75 -0.55
C SER A 157 13.17 -10.77 -1.75
N GLU A 158 12.68 -11.20 -2.93
CA GLU A 158 13.44 -11.20 -4.17
C GLU A 158 12.54 -10.76 -5.33
N LYS A 159 13.13 -10.09 -6.33
CA LYS A 159 12.43 -9.75 -7.56
C LYS A 159 12.14 -11.02 -8.34
N ILE A 160 10.87 -11.37 -8.48
CA ILE A 160 10.44 -12.49 -9.33
C ILE A 160 10.18 -11.95 -10.75
N VAL A 161 10.75 -12.64 -11.74
CA VAL A 161 10.55 -12.39 -13.19
C VAL A 161 9.69 -13.51 -13.79
#